data_AF-A0A5J4Z2T6-F1
#
_entry.id   AF-A0A5J4Z2T6-F1
#
_cell.length_a   1.000
_cell.length_b   1.000
_cell.length_c   1.000
_cell.angle_alpha   90.00
_cell.angle_beta   90.00
_cell.angle_gamma   90.00
#
_symmetry.space_group_name_H-M   'P 1'
#
loop_
_entity.id
_entity.type
_entity.pdbx_description
1 polymer ?
#
loop_
_entity_poly.entity_id
_entity_poly.type
_entity_poly.pdbx_seq_one_letter_code
_entity_poly.pdbx_strand_id
1 'polypeptide(L)'
;MTTFMKNLLGSKKGSNASLLEDLAGSGTTTPKRSSGAGSGLGSRAGSLFARSSTRQVKPPMEATWNGQVVASGSDYEVLDGTFYFARSALFEEFFSPGDFSKDDPKKGKASYMNITVDGKVHSNAAFYFAEPTPYAAKIKDMVAFWKGVPVTPAGEKDEQDLGDVEL
;
A
#
# COMPACT_ATOMS: atom_id res chain seq x y z
N MET A 1 24.65 29.07 -33.03
CA MET A 1 23.20 29.01 -33.28
C MET A 1 22.54 28.42 -32.04
N THR A 2 22.26 29.26 -31.05
CA THR A 2 21.79 28.82 -29.72
C THR A 2 20.66 29.74 -29.28
N THR A 3 19.41 29.30 -29.45
CA THR A 3 18.25 29.93 -28.82
C THR A 3 17.22 28.86 -28.47
N PHE A 4 17.28 28.42 -27.22
CA PHE A 4 16.19 27.79 -26.48
C PHE A 4 15.20 28.90 -26.09
N MET A 5 13.90 28.74 -26.34
CA MET A 5 12.83 29.32 -25.49
C MET A 5 11.45 28.74 -25.84
N LYS A 6 10.95 27.86 -24.98
CA LYS A 6 9.77 28.01 -24.11
C LYS A 6 8.41 27.90 -24.82
N ASN A 7 7.88 26.68 -24.88
CA ASN A 7 6.44 26.45 -25.01
C ASN A 7 5.77 26.68 -23.65
N LEU A 8 4.87 27.65 -23.62
CA LEU A 8 4.14 28.10 -22.43
C LEU A 8 2.79 27.38 -22.33
N LEU A 9 2.56 26.86 -21.13
CA LEU A 9 1.31 26.94 -20.37
C LEU A 9 0.05 26.23 -20.92
N GLY A 10 -0.23 25.07 -20.31
CA GLY A 10 -1.59 24.55 -20.22
C GLY A 10 -2.49 25.45 -19.37
N SER A 11 -3.78 25.47 -19.69
CA SER A 11 -4.80 25.93 -18.75
C SER A 11 -6.02 25.01 -18.82
N LYS A 12 -6.23 24.35 -17.68
CA LYS A 12 -7.33 23.46 -17.33
C LYS A 12 -8.38 24.31 -16.60
N LYS A 13 -9.61 24.36 -17.11
CA LYS A 13 -10.86 24.78 -16.42
C LYS A 13 -11.98 24.31 -17.35
N GLY A 14 -12.93 23.47 -16.99
CA GLY A 14 -13.60 23.24 -15.72
C GLY A 14 -15.09 23.38 -16.03
N SER A 15 -15.88 22.30 -15.98
CA SER A 15 -17.36 22.35 -16.09
C SER A 15 -17.96 20.98 -15.74
N ASN A 16 -17.94 20.60 -14.46
CA ASN A 16 -18.74 19.47 -13.96
C ASN A 16 -19.50 19.92 -12.70
N ALA A 17 -20.53 20.74 -12.83
CA ALA A 17 -21.46 21.00 -11.73
C ALA A 17 -22.74 21.64 -12.25
N SER A 18 -23.80 20.84 -12.40
CA SER A 18 -25.21 21.15 -12.10
C SER A 18 -26.10 20.12 -12.82
N LEU A 19 -26.24 18.94 -12.21
CA LEU A 19 -27.39 18.09 -12.49
C LEU A 19 -28.46 18.47 -11.46
N LEU A 20 -29.68 18.69 -11.94
CA LEU A 20 -30.83 19.12 -11.17
C LEU A 20 -31.15 18.10 -10.06
N GLU A 21 -31.33 18.60 -8.83
CA GLU A 21 -31.99 17.86 -7.75
C GLU A 21 -33.52 17.89 -8.01
N ASP A 22 -34.04 16.76 -8.47
CA ASP A 22 -35.47 16.49 -8.57
C ASP A 22 -36.03 16.04 -7.20
N LEU A 23 -36.93 16.90 -6.69
CA LEU A 23 -38.24 16.60 -6.12
C LEU A 23 -38.49 15.25 -5.40
N ALA A 24 -38.88 15.42 -4.13
CA ALA A 24 -39.99 14.74 -3.45
C ALA A 24 -39.80 13.28 -2.98
N GLY A 25 -39.97 13.07 -1.67
CA GLY A 25 -40.10 11.73 -1.10
C GLY A 25 -40.19 11.71 0.42
N SER A 26 -41.24 12.33 0.97
CA SER A 26 -41.66 12.14 2.37
C SER A 26 -41.99 10.66 2.63
N GLY A 27 -41.50 10.11 3.74
CA GLY A 27 -41.75 8.72 4.13
C GLY A 27 -41.33 8.44 5.57
N THR A 28 -41.93 9.12 6.54
CA THR A 28 -41.90 8.71 7.95
C THR A 28 -42.76 7.47 8.13
N THR A 29 -42.15 6.31 8.39
CA THR A 29 -42.86 5.13 8.92
C THR A 29 -42.35 4.79 10.30
N THR A 30 -43.24 5.01 11.26
CA THR A 30 -43.19 4.66 12.68
C THR A 30 -43.10 3.15 12.89
N PRO A 31 -42.22 2.62 13.76
CA PRO A 31 -42.32 1.23 14.20
C PRO A 31 -43.38 1.06 15.31
N LYS A 32 -44.36 0.20 15.04
CA LYS A 32 -45.39 -0.28 15.96
C LYS A 32 -44.76 -1.24 16.98
N ARG A 33 -44.65 -0.82 18.24
CA ARG A 33 -44.30 -1.67 19.39
C ARG A 33 -45.41 -2.70 19.62
N SER A 34 -45.14 -3.98 19.39
CA SER A 34 -45.97 -5.07 19.93
C SER A 34 -45.27 -5.71 21.12
N SER A 35 -45.94 -5.58 22.26
CA SER A 35 -45.73 -6.30 23.51
C SER A 35 -45.84 -7.81 23.31
N GLY A 36 -44.85 -8.56 23.78
CA GLY A 36 -44.91 -10.01 23.94
C GLY A 36 -44.07 -10.41 25.14
N ALA A 37 -44.72 -10.63 26.28
CA ALA A 37 -44.15 -11.25 27.46
C ALA A 37 -44.01 -12.76 27.20
N GLY A 38 -42.87 -13.34 27.56
CA GLY A 38 -42.61 -14.77 27.48
C GLY A 38 -41.50 -15.15 28.44
N SER A 39 -41.91 -15.54 29.65
CA SER A 39 -41.06 -16.19 30.66
C SER A 39 -40.58 -17.54 30.14
N GLY A 40 -39.28 -17.82 30.25
CA GLY A 40 -38.69 -19.11 29.92
C GLY A 40 -37.33 -19.30 30.58
N LEU A 41 -37.32 -19.97 31.73
CA LEU A 41 -36.13 -20.59 32.32
C LEU A 41 -35.57 -21.62 31.33
N GLY A 42 -34.26 -21.61 31.10
CA GLY A 42 -33.61 -22.59 30.22
C GLY A 42 -32.09 -22.44 30.12
N SER A 43 -31.39 -22.82 31.19
CA SER A 43 -30.14 -23.59 31.17
C SER A 43 -29.18 -23.51 29.95
N ARG A 44 -27.95 -23.08 30.27
CA ARG A 44 -26.67 -23.68 29.81
C ARG A 44 -26.27 -23.47 28.33
N ALA A 45 -25.37 -22.52 28.11
CA ALA A 45 -24.22 -22.60 27.20
C ALA A 45 -23.35 -21.36 27.51
N GLY A 46 -22.14 -21.50 28.03
CA GLY A 46 -21.01 -21.91 27.19
C GLY A 46 -20.41 -20.66 26.54
N SER A 47 -19.38 -20.12 27.18
CA SER A 47 -18.33 -19.32 26.55
C SER A 47 -18.72 -17.98 25.91
N LEU A 48 -18.61 -16.91 26.72
CA LEU A 48 -18.35 -15.55 26.23
C LEU A 48 -16.87 -15.44 25.82
N PHE A 49 -16.42 -16.23 24.85
CA PHE A 49 -15.32 -15.76 24.01
C PHE A 49 -15.98 -14.86 22.98
N ALA A 50 -15.97 -13.56 23.25
CA ALA A 50 -16.01 -12.59 22.17
C ALA A 50 -14.90 -13.02 21.21
N ARG A 51 -15.27 -13.70 20.12
CA ARG A 51 -14.37 -13.87 18.99
C ARG A 51 -14.18 -12.46 18.49
N SER A 52 -13.12 -11.82 18.99
CA SER A 52 -12.49 -10.69 18.34
C SER A 52 -12.29 -11.14 16.90
N SER A 53 -13.21 -10.72 16.03
CA SER A 53 -13.02 -10.79 14.60
C SER A 53 -11.84 -9.88 14.34
N THR A 54 -10.64 -10.41 14.51
CA THR A 54 -9.42 -9.76 14.06
C THR A 54 -9.66 -9.52 12.58
N ARG A 55 -9.93 -8.24 12.27
CA ARG A 55 -9.83 -7.72 10.92
C ARG A 55 -8.53 -8.31 10.38
N GLN A 56 -8.59 -9.06 9.29
CA GLN A 56 -7.40 -9.59 8.62
C GLN A 56 -6.59 -8.36 8.15
N VAL A 57 -5.78 -7.80 9.04
CA VAL A 57 -4.90 -6.68 8.73
C VAL A 57 -3.67 -7.31 8.13
N LYS A 58 -3.43 -6.99 6.86
CA LYS A 58 -2.21 -7.37 6.15
C LYS A 58 -1.01 -6.87 6.97
N PRO A 59 -0.05 -7.74 7.34
CA PRO A 59 1.07 -7.31 8.16
C PRO A 59 1.85 -6.23 7.41
N PRO A 60 2.28 -5.14 8.08
CA PRO A 60 3.16 -4.16 7.48
C PRO A 60 4.45 -4.83 7.01
N MET A 61 5.00 -4.36 5.90
CA MET A 61 6.25 -4.85 5.34
C MET A 61 7.30 -3.74 5.36
N GLU A 62 8.54 -4.11 5.64
CA GLU A 62 9.67 -3.21 5.77
C GLU A 62 10.82 -3.65 4.88
N ALA A 63 11.32 -2.73 4.08
CA ALA A 63 12.51 -2.91 3.26
C ALA A 63 13.71 -2.32 4.03
N THR A 64 14.67 -3.17 4.39
CA THR A 64 15.86 -2.76 5.14
C THR A 64 17.10 -2.87 4.27
N TRP A 65 17.93 -1.82 4.25
CA TRP A 65 19.20 -1.83 3.54
C TRP A 65 20.31 -1.22 4.41
N ASN A 66 21.45 -1.92 4.51
CA ASN A 66 22.60 -1.52 5.35
C ASN A 66 22.21 -1.18 6.80
N GLY A 67 21.20 -1.86 7.37
CA GLY A 67 20.70 -1.64 8.72
C GLY A 67 19.67 -0.50 8.88
N GLN A 68 19.36 0.23 7.79
CA GLN A 68 18.37 1.30 7.78
C GLN A 68 17.10 0.85 7.07
N VAL A 69 15.93 1.18 7.63
CA VAL A 69 14.64 0.99 6.97
C VAL A 69 14.49 2.05 5.89
N VAL A 70 14.42 1.62 4.62
CA VAL A 70 14.29 2.49 3.44
C VAL A 70 12.85 2.58 2.93
N ALA A 71 12.00 1.61 3.28
CA ALA A 71 10.56 1.73 3.12
C ALA A 71 9.82 0.92 4.19
N SER A 72 8.67 1.40 4.63
CA SER A 72 7.79 0.73 5.59
C SER A 72 6.33 1.01 5.27
N GLY A 73 5.50 -0.03 5.14
CA GLY A 73 4.07 0.15 4.88
C GLY A 73 3.24 -1.13 4.84
N SER A 74 1.96 -1.00 5.17
CA SER A 74 0.91 -2.02 5.01
C SER A 74 0.44 -2.17 3.56
N ASP A 75 0.60 -1.12 2.77
CA ASP A 75 0.06 -1.01 1.41
C ASP A 75 1.13 -1.41 0.39
N TYR A 76 1.21 -2.72 0.16
CA TYR A 76 2.06 -3.32 -0.87
C TYR A 76 1.25 -4.19 -1.83
N GLU A 77 1.65 -4.22 -3.09
CA GLU A 77 1.13 -5.09 -4.14
C GLU A 77 2.20 -6.10 -4.53
N VAL A 78 1.80 -7.32 -4.88
CA VAL A 78 2.74 -8.36 -5.31
C VAL A 78 2.45 -8.71 -6.75
N LEU A 79 3.43 -8.51 -7.63
CA LEU A 79 3.32 -8.84 -9.05
C LEU A 79 4.55 -9.67 -9.48
N ASP A 80 4.31 -10.85 -10.03
CA ASP A 80 5.35 -11.80 -10.45
C ASP A 80 6.39 -12.14 -9.36
N GLY A 81 5.98 -12.14 -8.08
CA GLY A 81 6.84 -12.41 -6.93
C GLY A 81 7.68 -11.21 -6.47
N THR A 82 7.47 -10.03 -7.05
CA THR A 82 8.09 -8.78 -6.61
C THR A 82 7.12 -7.97 -5.76
N PHE A 83 7.60 -7.44 -4.63
CA PHE A 83 6.85 -6.55 -3.75
C PHE A 83 6.98 -5.11 -4.23
N TYR A 84 5.83 -4.49 -4.49
CA TYR A 84 5.69 -3.10 -4.89
C TYR A 84 5.10 -2.33 -3.73
N PHE A 85 5.80 -1.29 -3.29
CA PHE A 85 5.39 -0.40 -2.22
C PHE A 85 4.81 0.88 -2.79
N ALA A 86 3.74 1.39 -2.17
CA ALA A 86 3.22 2.71 -2.51
C ALA A 86 4.26 3.79 -2.22
N ARG A 87 4.31 4.85 -3.02
CA ARG A 87 5.29 5.94 -2.87
C ARG A 87 5.31 6.58 -1.48
N SER A 88 4.14 6.63 -0.82
CA SER A 88 3.98 7.14 0.55
C SER A 88 4.65 6.27 1.63
N ALA A 89 4.93 5.00 1.34
CA ALA A 89 5.62 4.08 2.25
C ALA A 89 7.16 4.17 2.13
N LEU A 90 7.68 4.92 1.15
CA LEU A 90 9.12 5.07 0.97
C LEU A 90 9.65 6.31 1.67
N PHE A 91 10.83 6.17 2.25
CA PHE A 91 11.59 7.29 2.79
C PHE A 91 12.41 7.92 1.66
N GLU A 92 11.77 8.82 0.90
CA GLU A 92 12.36 9.48 -0.29
C GLU A 92 13.72 10.16 -0.01
N GLU A 93 14.04 10.47 1.24
CA GLU A 93 15.34 11.00 1.67
C GLU A 93 16.53 10.08 1.33
N PHE A 94 16.34 8.76 1.32
CA PHE A 94 17.38 7.80 0.97
C PHE A 94 17.46 7.52 -0.53
N PHE A 95 16.49 8.01 -1.31
CA PHE A 95 16.42 7.73 -2.73
C PHE A 95 16.96 8.90 -3.56
N SER A 96 17.71 8.57 -4.59
CA SER A 96 18.14 9.50 -5.60
C SER A 96 17.70 9.01 -6.98
N PRO A 97 17.24 9.90 -7.87
CA PRO A 97 16.91 9.50 -9.23
C PRO A 97 18.15 8.92 -9.92
N GLY A 98 17.99 7.81 -10.61
CA GLY A 98 19.01 7.27 -11.49
C GLY A 98 18.78 7.74 -12.93
N ASP A 99 19.84 7.79 -13.72
CA ASP A 99 19.77 8.09 -15.16
C ASP A 99 19.38 6.86 -16.00
N PHE A 100 19.21 5.70 -15.36
CA PHE A 100 18.92 4.45 -16.05
C PHE A 100 17.42 4.19 -16.09
N SER A 101 16.91 3.92 -17.28
CA SER A 101 15.55 3.42 -17.47
C SER A 101 15.54 2.30 -18.52
N LYS A 102 14.62 1.37 -18.35
CA LYS A 102 14.48 0.20 -19.19
C LYS A 102 13.05 0.06 -19.64
N ASP A 103 12.85 -0.11 -20.94
CA ASP A 103 11.54 -0.37 -21.51
C ASP A 103 11.29 -1.89 -21.54
N ASP A 104 10.25 -2.33 -20.82
CA ASP A 104 9.78 -3.71 -20.84
C ASP A 104 8.45 -3.77 -21.61
N PRO A 105 8.34 -4.55 -22.70
CA PRO A 105 7.14 -4.56 -23.56
C PRO A 105 5.87 -5.05 -22.85
N LYS A 106 6.02 -5.77 -21.74
CA LYS A 106 4.90 -6.29 -20.94
C LYS A 106 4.47 -5.35 -19.83
N LYS A 107 5.40 -4.65 -19.18
CA LYS A 107 5.16 -3.89 -17.94
C LYS A 107 5.21 -2.38 -18.15
N GLY A 108 5.91 -1.90 -19.17
CA GLY A 108 6.09 -0.49 -19.48
C GLY A 108 7.52 -0.03 -19.21
N LYS A 109 7.70 1.29 -19.05
CA LYS A 109 8.99 1.91 -18.80
C LYS A 109 9.35 1.86 -17.32
N ALA A 110 10.37 1.07 -16.97
CA ALA A 110 10.97 1.00 -15.64
C ALA A 110 12.00 2.12 -15.47
N SER A 111 11.84 2.96 -14.46
CA SER A 111 12.83 3.97 -14.07
C SER A 111 13.55 3.49 -12.82
N TYR A 112 14.88 3.46 -12.85
CA TYR A 112 15.70 2.99 -11.74
C TYR A 112 16.11 4.16 -10.83
N MET A 113 16.27 3.85 -9.55
CA MET A 113 16.65 4.77 -8.48
C MET A 113 17.80 4.18 -7.68
N ASN A 114 18.63 5.07 -7.16
CA ASN A 114 19.75 4.74 -6.31
C ASN A 114 19.34 4.92 -4.84
N ILE A 115 19.82 4.05 -3.96
CA ILE A 115 19.62 4.16 -2.52
C ILE A 115 20.94 4.60 -1.89
N THR A 116 20.90 5.63 -1.04
CA THR A 116 22.06 6.11 -0.29
C THR A 116 21.77 6.03 1.20
N VAL A 117 22.55 5.23 1.93
CA VAL A 117 22.44 5.05 3.38
C VAL A 117 23.85 5.01 3.96
N ASP A 118 24.09 5.81 5.00
CA ASP A 118 25.37 5.83 5.72
C ASP A 118 26.59 6.06 4.80
N GLY A 119 26.44 6.92 3.79
CA GLY A 119 27.48 7.21 2.79
C GLY A 119 27.74 6.10 1.76
N LYS A 120 27.05 4.95 1.85
CA LYS A 120 27.09 3.90 0.83
C LYS A 120 25.97 4.10 -0.19
N VAL A 121 26.30 3.98 -1.46
CA VAL A 121 25.34 4.09 -2.57
C VAL A 121 25.12 2.72 -3.19
N HIS A 122 23.86 2.26 -3.22
CA HIS A 122 23.43 1.13 -4.02
C HIS A 122 22.76 1.64 -5.29
N SER A 123 23.53 1.63 -6.37
CA SER A 123 23.01 2.01 -7.69
C SER A 123 21.92 1.03 -8.15
N ASN A 124 20.88 1.57 -8.78
CA ASN A 124 19.75 0.83 -9.35
C ASN A 124 18.96 -0.04 -8.36
N ALA A 125 19.09 0.13 -7.03
CA ALA A 125 18.49 -0.74 -6.01
C ALA A 125 16.96 -0.76 -5.99
N ALA A 126 16.33 0.29 -6.50
CA ALA A 126 14.89 0.41 -6.58
C ALA A 126 14.46 0.80 -7.99
N PHE A 127 13.25 0.44 -8.39
CA PHE A 127 12.69 0.80 -9.68
C PHE A 127 11.18 0.97 -9.60
N TYR A 128 10.63 1.82 -10.45
CA TYR A 128 9.20 2.08 -10.52
C TYR A 128 8.75 2.23 -11.97
N PHE A 129 7.44 2.05 -12.20
CA PHE A 129 6.83 2.21 -13.52
C PHE A 129 5.95 3.45 -13.54
N ALA A 130 6.41 4.51 -14.22
CA ALA A 130 5.64 5.75 -14.39
C ALA A 130 4.47 5.56 -15.37
N GLU A 131 4.72 4.81 -16.44
CA GLU A 131 3.75 4.51 -17.50
C GLU A 131 3.62 2.99 -17.67
N PRO A 132 2.92 2.31 -16.75
CA PRO A 132 2.72 0.88 -16.86
C PRO A 132 1.68 0.52 -17.92
N THR A 133 1.79 -0.68 -18.46
CA THR A 133 0.75 -1.30 -19.30
C THR A 133 -0.50 -1.64 -18.49
N PRO A 134 -1.65 -1.93 -19.11
CA PRO A 134 -2.86 -2.38 -18.41
C PRO A 134 -2.64 -3.62 -17.52
N TYR A 135 -1.67 -4.48 -17.85
CA TYR A 135 -1.29 -5.63 -17.02
C TYR A 135 -0.72 -5.18 -15.66
N ALA A 136 0.08 -4.12 -15.66
CA ALA A 136 0.75 -3.56 -14.50
C ALA A 136 0.05 -2.30 -13.94
N ALA A 137 -1.21 -2.04 -14.32
CA ALA A 137 -1.92 -0.83 -13.92
C ALA A 137 -2.05 -0.67 -12.39
N LYS A 138 -2.08 -1.79 -11.65
CA LYS A 138 -2.14 -1.80 -10.18
C LYS A 138 -0.86 -1.33 -9.51
N ILE A 139 0.29 -1.49 -10.16
CA ILE A 139 1.62 -1.11 -9.63
C ILE A 139 2.09 0.26 -10.14
N LYS A 140 1.16 1.07 -10.66
CA LYS A 140 1.47 2.39 -11.20
C LYS A 140 2.05 3.29 -10.10
N ASP A 141 3.18 3.92 -10.41
CA ASP A 141 3.89 4.81 -9.47
C ASP A 141 4.30 4.12 -8.14
N MET A 142 4.28 2.78 -8.11
CA MET A 142 4.77 1.99 -6.99
C MET A 142 6.23 1.62 -7.19
N VAL A 143 6.98 1.58 -6.10
CA VAL A 143 8.41 1.30 -6.10
C VAL A 143 8.64 -0.13 -5.67
N ALA A 144 9.39 -0.88 -6.46
CA ALA A 144 9.87 -2.20 -6.14
C ALA A 144 11.37 -2.18 -5.84
N PHE A 145 11.77 -3.14 -5.02
CA PHE A 145 13.17 -3.40 -4.71
C PHE A 145 13.60 -4.70 -5.37
N TRP A 146 14.75 -4.69 -6.03
CA TRP A 146 15.39 -5.91 -6.54
C TRP A 146 16.58 -6.32 -5.67
N LYS A 147 17.21 -7.44 -6.03
CA LYS A 147 18.28 -8.13 -5.29
C LYS A 147 19.20 -7.17 -4.51
N GLY A 148 19.19 -7.28 -3.19
CA GLY A 148 20.02 -6.50 -2.29
C GLY A 148 19.26 -5.84 -1.13
N VAL A 149 17.94 -5.71 -1.23
CA VAL A 149 17.09 -5.14 -0.17
C VAL A 149 16.11 -6.20 0.33
N PRO A 150 16.39 -6.85 1.48
CA PRO A 150 15.44 -7.76 2.11
C PRO A 150 14.18 -6.99 2.55
N VAL A 151 13.03 -7.61 2.27
CA VAL A 151 11.71 -7.17 2.74
C VAL A 151 11.24 -8.14 3.81
N THR A 152 10.98 -7.65 5.01
CA THR A 152 10.53 -8.43 6.17
C THR A 152 9.25 -7.83 6.76
N PRO A 153 8.36 -8.63 7.36
CA PRO A 153 7.20 -8.09 8.07
C PRO A 153 7.64 -7.23 9.27
N ALA A 154 7.07 -6.04 9.39
CA ALA A 154 7.30 -5.15 10.53
C ALA A 154 6.61 -5.73 11.76
N GLY A 155 7.39 -6.05 12.80
CA GLY A 155 6.87 -6.55 14.07
C GLY A 155 7.07 -8.05 14.34
N GLU A 156 7.73 -8.80 13.44
CA GLU A 156 8.23 -10.13 13.78
C GLU A 156 9.69 -10.00 14.26
N LYS A 157 9.88 -9.41 15.44
CA LYS A 157 11.18 -9.37 16.13
C LYS A 157 11.19 -10.12 17.46
N ASP A 158 10.09 -10.77 17.85
CA ASP A 158 9.98 -11.38 19.17
C ASP A 158 9.63 -12.88 19.09
N GLU A 159 10.42 -13.65 19.85
CA GLU A 159 10.21 -15.03 20.29
C GLU A 159 10.59 -16.21 19.35
N GLN A 160 11.87 -16.27 18.93
CA GLN A 160 12.58 -17.57 18.88
C GLN A 160 13.23 -17.81 20.25
N ASP A 161 12.42 -17.92 21.30
CA ASP A 161 12.84 -18.42 22.61
C ASP A 161 11.74 -19.32 23.16
N LEU A 162 11.61 -20.52 22.60
CA LEU A 162 10.93 -21.64 23.25
C LEU A 162 11.57 -22.95 22.78
N GLY A 163 12.53 -23.44 23.57
CA GLY A 163 12.70 -24.88 23.72
C GLY A 163 14.10 -25.46 23.62
N ASP A 164 15.10 -24.89 24.29
CA ASP A 164 16.07 -25.74 24.98
C ASP A 164 15.31 -26.53 26.07
N VAL A 165 14.79 -27.71 25.70
CA VAL A 165 14.42 -28.75 26.67
C VAL A 165 15.50 -29.81 26.58
N GLU A 166 16.45 -29.68 27.49
CA GLU A 166 17.35 -30.75 27.90
C GLU A 166 16.53 -31.95 28.41
N LEU A 167 16.76 -33.12 27.83
CA LEU A 167 16.53 -34.43 28.45
C LEU A 167 17.73 -35.34 28.16
#